data_AF-R9CCD3-F1
#
_entry.id   AF-R9CCD3-F1
#
_cell.length_a   1.000
_cell.length_b   1.000
_cell.length_c   1.000
_cell.angle_alpha   90.00
_cell.angle_beta   90.00
_cell.angle_gamma   90.00
#
_symmetry.space_group_name_H-M   'P 1'
#
loop_
_entity.id
_entity.type
_entity.pdbx_description
1 polymer ?
#
loop_
_entity_poly.entity_id
_entity_poly.type
_entity_poly.pdbx_seq_one_letter_code
_entity_poly.pdbx_strand_id
1 'polypeptide(L)'
;MAFNANFDSPQTASGRYVSILGTVPANTAFVEVMQITVSRFESGFEYFYLTKEYVNSTSSPSAVSESITIAAVPVISASDAVTFTSFGAIIGEVDLQ
;
A
#
# COMPACT_ATOMS: atom_id res chain seq x y z
N MET A 1 -11.97 6.00 21.71
CA MET A 1 -11.24 4.82 22.22
C MET A 1 -9.86 4.84 21.59
N ALA A 2 -8.80 4.88 22.38
CA ALA A 2 -7.42 4.86 21.85
C ALA A 2 -6.92 3.41 21.86
N PHE A 3 -6.26 2.99 20.78
CA PHE A 3 -5.56 1.71 20.71
C PHE A 3 -4.10 1.94 21.09
N ASN A 4 -3.54 1.07 21.93
CA ASN A 4 -2.13 1.14 22.32
C ASN A 4 -1.30 0.23 21.41
N ALA A 5 -0.25 0.79 20.82
CA ALA A 5 0.81 0.03 20.17
C ALA A 5 2.06 0.10 21.06
N ASN A 6 2.64 -1.06 21.40
CA ASN A 6 3.84 -1.15 22.23
C ASN A 6 5.00 -1.72 21.42
N PHE A 7 6.03 -0.91 21.17
CA PHE A 7 7.24 -1.35 20.48
C PHE A 7 8.01 -2.43 21.26
N ASP A 8 7.90 -2.44 22.59
CA ASP A 8 8.56 -3.44 23.44
C ASP A 8 7.87 -4.82 23.40
N SER A 9 6.75 -4.95 22.68
CA SER A 9 6.05 -6.22 22.45
C SER A 9 5.80 -6.43 20.95
N PRO A 10 6.88 -6.65 20.16
CA PRO A 10 6.77 -6.80 18.71
C PRO A 10 5.97 -8.05 18.35
N GLN A 11 5.14 -7.93 17.31
CA GLN A 11 4.46 -9.07 16.71
C GLN A 11 5.18 -9.53 15.45
N THR A 12 5.10 -10.81 15.15
CA THR A 12 5.64 -11.36 13.90
C THR A 12 4.77 -10.92 12.73
N ALA A 13 5.41 -10.42 11.68
CA ALA A 13 4.76 -9.91 10.47
C ALA A 13 5.28 -10.65 9.24
N SER A 14 4.43 -10.75 8.21
CA SER A 14 4.89 -11.05 6.85
C SER A 14 4.88 -9.77 6.02
N GLY A 15 6.03 -9.42 5.46
CA GLY A 15 6.11 -8.42 4.41
C GLY A 15 5.70 -9.01 3.07
N ARG A 16 4.88 -8.27 2.32
CA ARG A 16 4.64 -8.54 0.90
C ARG A 16 5.13 -7.35 0.10
N TYR A 17 6.04 -7.62 -0.83
CA TYR A 17 6.58 -6.62 -1.72
C TYR A 17 5.60 -6.33 -2.84
N VAL A 18 5.36 -5.05 -3.10
CA VAL A 18 4.53 -4.56 -4.19
C VAL A 18 5.39 -3.62 -5.02
N SER A 19 5.55 -3.95 -6.30
CA SER A 19 6.22 -3.08 -7.26
C SER A 19 5.22 -2.08 -7.83
N ILE A 20 5.54 -0.79 -7.72
CA ILE A 20 4.73 0.30 -8.26
C ILE A 20 5.47 0.91 -9.42
N LEU A 21 4.80 0.95 -10.57
CA LEU A 21 5.33 1.40 -11.85
C LEU A 21 4.33 2.36 -12.47
N GLY A 22 4.81 3.48 -13.00
CA GLY A 22 3.92 4.43 -13.66
C GLY A 22 4.61 5.73 -14.05
N THR A 23 3.82 6.70 -14.48
CA THR A 23 4.28 8.06 -14.75
C THR A 23 3.26 9.03 -14.18
N VAL A 24 3.73 10.01 -13.40
CA VAL A 24 2.92 11.09 -12.86
C VAL A 24 3.06 12.30 -13.79
N PRO A 25 1.98 12.74 -14.46
CA PRO A 25 2.02 13.93 -15.30
C PRO A 25 2.53 15.17 -14.56
N ALA A 26 3.00 16.17 -15.32
CA ALA A 26 3.41 17.46 -14.78
C ALA A 26 2.26 18.11 -13.98
N ASN A 27 2.58 18.74 -12.85
CA ASN A 27 1.62 19.46 -11.99
C ASN A 27 0.41 18.62 -11.53
N THR A 28 0.60 17.33 -11.26
CA THR A 28 -0.47 16.44 -10.76
C THR A 28 -0.03 15.65 -9.54
N ALA A 29 -0.99 15.14 -8.78
CA ALA A 29 -0.78 14.20 -7.69
C ALA A 29 -1.65 12.97 -7.87
N PHE A 30 -1.07 11.79 -7.70
CA PHE A 30 -1.77 10.51 -7.81
C PHE A 30 -1.74 9.82 -6.45
N VAL A 31 -2.88 9.32 -5.98
CA VAL A 31 -2.96 8.50 -4.77
C VAL A 31 -3.22 7.06 -5.17
N GLU A 32 -2.21 6.20 -5.01
CA GLU A 32 -2.32 4.76 -5.25
C GLU A 32 -2.87 4.08 -3.98
N VAL A 33 -3.98 3.36 -4.13
CA VAL A 33 -4.60 2.59 -3.05
C VAL A 33 -4.42 1.11 -3.31
N MET A 34 -3.74 0.44 -2.39
CA MET A 34 -3.39 -0.97 -2.49
C MET A 34 -3.96 -1.76 -1.34
N GLN A 35 -4.34 -3.00 -1.62
CA GLN A 35 -4.80 -3.96 -0.63
C GLN A 35 -4.13 -5.32 -0.84
N ILE A 36 -3.84 -5.94 0.28
CA ILE A 36 -3.57 -7.38 0.36
C ILE A 36 -4.71 -8.02 1.11
N THR A 37 -5.32 -9.03 0.49
CA THR A 37 -6.27 -9.93 1.15
C THR A 37 -5.54 -11.19 1.55
N VAL A 38 -5.65 -11.57 2.82
CA VAL A 38 -5.17 -12.84 3.34
C VAL A 38 -6.39 -13.69 3.71
N SER A 39 -6.60 -14.77 2.96
CA SER A 39 -7.56 -15.82 3.32
C SER A 39 -6.89 -16.74 4.33
N ARG A 40 -7.28 -16.61 5.59
CA ARG A 40 -6.80 -17.43 6.68
C ARG A 40 -7.47 -18.79 6.65
N PHE A 41 -6.68 -19.84 6.79
CA PHE A 41 -7.22 -21.20 6.89
C PHE A 41 -8.20 -21.27 8.07
N GLU A 42 -9.46 -21.64 7.80
CA GLU A 42 -10.55 -21.76 8.79
C GLU A 42 -10.94 -20.48 9.57
N SER A 43 -10.29 -19.33 9.32
CA SER A 43 -10.46 -18.10 10.11
C SER A 43 -10.98 -16.90 9.30
N GLY A 44 -11.30 -17.08 8.02
CA GLY A 44 -11.92 -16.04 7.18
C GLY A 44 -10.89 -15.15 6.46
N PHE A 45 -11.24 -13.89 6.23
CA PHE A 45 -10.43 -12.95 5.45
C PHE A 45 -9.94 -11.78 6.29
N GLU A 46 -8.68 -11.43 6.12
CA GLU A 46 -8.07 -10.21 6.63
C GLU A 46 -7.65 -9.31 5.47
N TYR A 47 -7.79 -8.00 5.66
CA TYR A 47 -7.49 -7.01 4.63
C TYR A 47 -6.48 -6.00 5.17
N PHE A 48 -5.37 -5.85 4.46
CA PHE A 48 -4.29 -4.92 4.80
C PHE A 48 -4.19 -3.88 3.70
N TYR A 49 -4.31 -2.61 4.06
CA TYR A 49 -4.34 -1.51 3.11
C TYR A 49 -3.10 -0.64 3.26
N LEU A 50 -2.63 -0.10 2.13
CA LEU A 50 -1.61 0.92 2.10
C LEU A 50 -1.95 1.93 1.02
N THR A 51 -1.89 3.20 1.37
CA THR A 51 -2.07 4.32 0.45
C THR A 51 -0.73 5.02 0.28
N LYS A 52 -0.36 5.34 -0.95
CA LYS A 52 0.84 6.11 -1.25
C LYS A 52 0.52 7.23 -2.22
N GLU A 53 0.99 8.42 -1.88
CA GLU A 53 0.84 9.61 -2.70
C GLU A 53 2.11 9.84 -3.54
N TYR A 54 1.90 10.17 -4.81
CA TYR A 54 2.93 10.58 -5.75
C TYR A 54 2.61 11.97 -6.28
N VAL A 55 3.40 12.95 -5.86
CA VAL A 55 3.24 14.35 -6.29
C VAL A 55 4.32 14.69 -7.31
N ASN A 56 3.92 15.31 -8.42
CA ASN A 56 4.83 15.91 -9.37
C ASN A 56 4.51 17.40 -9.53
N SER A 57 5.26 18.24 -8.85
CA SER A 57 5.16 19.71 -8.92
C SER A 57 6.03 20.34 -10.01
N THR A 58 6.58 19.53 -10.92
CA THR A 58 7.43 20.02 -12.02
C THR A 58 6.64 20.14 -13.31
N SER A 59 7.22 20.86 -14.29
CA SER A 59 6.66 21.04 -15.62
C SER A 59 6.87 19.84 -16.57
N SER A 60 7.49 18.75 -16.10
CA SER A 60 7.75 17.54 -16.89
C SER A 60 7.18 16.30 -16.22
N PRO A 61 6.69 15.29 -16.98
CA PRO A 61 6.27 14.02 -16.39
C PRO A 61 7.39 13.33 -15.60
N SER A 62 7.04 12.68 -14.49
CA SER A 62 7.98 11.98 -13.60
C SER A 62 7.69 10.48 -13.60
N ALA A 63 8.70 9.66 -13.85
CA ALA A 63 8.57 8.21 -13.81
C ALA A 63 8.61 7.70 -12.36
N VAL A 64 7.72 6.76 -12.05
CA VAL A 64 7.69 6.04 -10.78
C VAL A 64 8.11 4.60 -11.04
N SER A 65 9.13 4.15 -10.30
CA SER A 65 9.54 2.75 -10.26
C SER A 65 10.13 2.44 -8.89
N GLU A 66 9.34 1.80 -8.04
CA GLU A 66 9.77 1.47 -6.69
C GLU A 66 9.15 0.17 -6.17
N SER A 67 9.67 -0.31 -5.05
CA SER A 67 9.14 -1.44 -4.31
C SER A 67 8.76 -0.99 -2.91
N ILE A 68 7.53 -1.25 -2.51
CA ILE A 68 7.05 -0.98 -1.16
C ILE A 68 6.67 -2.29 -0.47
N THR A 69 6.60 -2.26 0.86
CA THR A 69 6.21 -3.43 1.65
C THR A 69 4.91 -3.15 2.37
N ILE A 70 3.91 -4.01 2.15
CA ILE A 70 2.70 -4.06 2.98
C ILE A 70 2.92 -5.15 4.03
N ALA A 71 2.87 -4.77 5.30
CA ALA A 71 3.05 -5.68 6.42
C ALA A 71 1.70 -6.28 6.83
N ALA A 72 1.64 -7.61 6.90
CA ALA A 72 0.51 -8.35 7.44
C ALA A 72 0.87 -8.90 8.82
N VAL A 73 0.04 -8.60 9.83
CA VAL A 73 0.16 -9.06 11.21
C VAL A 73 -1.19 -9.64 11.64
N PRO A 74 -1.26 -10.87 12.17
CA PRO A 74 -0.13 -11.78 12.45
C PRO A 74 0.52 -12.31 11.16
N VAL A 75 1.71 -12.92 11.31
CA VAL A 75 2.48 -13.50 10.21
C VAL A 75 1.61 -14.41 9.32
N ILE A 76 1.81 -14.35 8.00
CA ILE A 76 1.13 -15.19 7.02
C ILE A 76 1.77 -16.58 7.05
N SER A 77 0.94 -17.61 7.23
CA SER A 77 1.37 -19.00 7.26
C SER A 77 1.42 -19.61 5.85
N ALA A 78 1.99 -20.81 5.72
CA ALA A 78 2.05 -21.52 4.44
C ALA A 78 0.67 -22.02 3.95
N SER A 79 -0.31 -22.13 4.85
CA SER A 79 -1.69 -22.55 4.53
C SER A 79 -2.60 -21.38 4.14
N ASP A 80 -2.16 -20.13 4.30
CA ASP A 80 -2.95 -18.96 3.95
C ASP A 80 -2.82 -18.64 2.45
N ALA A 81 -3.94 -18.23 1.83
CA ALA A 81 -3.91 -17.73 0.47
C ALA A 81 -3.83 -16.19 0.47
N VAL A 82 -2.96 -15.63 -0.36
CA VAL A 82 -2.71 -14.18 -0.43
C VAL A 82 -3.04 -13.67 -1.81
N THR A 83 -3.83 -12.61 -1.89
CA THR A 83 -4.13 -11.91 -3.15
C THR A 83 -3.87 -10.42 -3.01
N PHE A 84 -3.44 -9.79 -4.10
CA PHE A 84 -3.19 -8.36 -4.18
C PHE A 84 -4.26 -7.70 -5.05
N THR A 85 -4.69 -6.51 -4.65
CA THR A 85 -5.58 -5.67 -5.43
C THR A 85 -5.06 -4.24 -5.41
N SER A 86 -4.81 -3.68 -6.59
CA SER A 86 -4.69 -2.23 -6.77
C SER A 86 -6.08 -1.71 -7.11
N PHE A 87 -6.52 -0.70 -6.38
CA PHE A 87 -7.76 0.03 -6.69
C PHE A 87 -7.52 1.16 -7.69
N GLY A 88 -6.30 1.27 -8.22
CA GLY A 88 -5.85 2.31 -9.13
C GLY A 88 -5.42 3.59 -8.42
N ALA A 89 -5.02 4.56 -9.24
CA ALA A 89 -4.62 5.88 -8.83
C ALA A 89 -5.80 6.86 -8.91
N ILE A 90 -6.08 7.55 -7.80
CA ILE A 90 -6.99 8.69 -7.80
C ILE A 90 -6.19 9.92 -8.24
N ILE A 91 -6.65 10.60 -9.29
CA ILE A 91 -6.03 11.84 -9.77
C ILE A 91 -6.49 12.98 -8.87
N GLY A 92 -5.56 13.59 -8.15
CA GLY A 92 -5.69 14.92 -7.59
C GLY A 92 -5.04 15.93 -8.55
N GLU A 93 -5.82 16.87 -9.07
CA GLU A 93 -5.23 18.10 -9.60
C GLU A 93 -4.60 18.84 -8.42
N VAL A 94 -3.29 19.09 -8.48
CA VAL A 94 -2.64 19.94 -7.50
C VAL A 94 -2.90 21.37 -7.94
N ASP A 95 -3.75 22.08 -7.20
CA ASP A 95 -3.91 23.53 -7.37
C ASP A 95 -2.61 24.19 -6.88
N LEU A 96 -1.67 24.39 -7.81
CA LEU A 96 -0.43 25.11 -7.57
C LEU A 96 -0.73 26.61 -7.58
N GLN A 97 -1.27 27.13 -6.47
CA GLN A 97 -1.28 28.57 -6.18
C GLN A 97 -0.03 28.97 -5.41
#